data_AF-A0A7W1I0K8-F1
#
_entry.id   AF-A0A7W1I0K8-F1
#
_cell.length_a   1.000
_cell.length_b   1.000
_cell.length_c   1.000
_cell.angle_alpha   90.00
_cell.angle_beta   90.00
_cell.angle_gamma   90.00
#
_symmetry.space_group_name_H-M   'P 1'
#
loop_
_entity.id
_entity.type
_entity.pdbx_description
1 polymer ?
#
loop_
_entity_poly.entity_id
_entity_poly.type
_entity_poly.pdbx_seq_one_letter_code
_entity_poly.pdbx_strand_id
1 'polypeptide(L)'
;VHPIHRTSVAAILLQCALVLGLAITSTFERLAILANLATLVMYAMCCLATWQLRRRDVRGGGIPFKVPAPTLVVVLACLVIGWILTSVTLAEWGAFALAGVLATALFALRRRPGAGATAADAGSPVA
;
A
#
# COMPACT_ATOMS: atom_id res chain seq x y z
N VAL A 1 20.29 5.71 -7.70
CA VAL A 1 20.55 4.25 -7.70
C VAL A 1 22.05 4.07 -7.84
N HIS A 2 22.74 3.48 -6.86
CA HIS A 2 24.17 3.16 -7.02
C HIS A 2 24.30 2.00 -8.04
N PRO A 3 25.12 2.14 -9.09
CA PRO A 3 25.16 1.20 -10.21
C PRO A 3 25.66 -0.21 -9.84
N ILE A 4 26.25 -0.39 -8.66
CA ILE A 4 26.86 -1.66 -8.24
C ILE A 4 26.13 -2.34 -7.08
N HIS A 5 25.54 -1.59 -6.14
CA HIS A 5 24.89 -2.19 -4.96
C HIS A 5 23.36 -2.16 -4.96
N ARG A 6 22.68 -1.48 -5.90
CA ARG A 6 21.20 -1.34 -5.97
C ARG A 6 20.49 -0.96 -4.65
N THR A 7 21.21 -0.67 -3.57
CA THR A 7 20.67 -0.18 -2.31
C THR A 7 20.30 1.28 -2.52
N SER A 8 19.01 1.56 -2.34
CA SER A 8 18.48 2.92 -2.39
C SER A 8 18.89 3.67 -1.12
N VAL A 9 20.16 4.09 -1.02
CA VAL A 9 20.68 4.88 0.12
C VAL A 9 19.80 6.11 0.35
N ALA A 10 19.37 6.77 -0.72
CA ALA A 10 18.44 7.89 -0.66
C ALA A 10 17.08 7.53 -0.01
N ALA A 11 16.56 6.32 -0.23
CA ALA A 11 15.31 5.88 0.38
C ALA A 11 15.48 5.60 1.88
N ILE A 12 16.62 5.02 2.27
CA ILE A 12 16.95 4.75 3.68
C ILE A 12 17.09 6.07 4.44
N LEU A 13 17.90 7.01 3.93
CA LEU A 13 18.08 8.32 4.55
C LEU A 13 16.77 9.10 4.66
N LEU A 14 15.94 9.07 3.60
CA LEU A 14 14.63 9.70 3.62
C LEU A 14 13.72 9.09 4.69
N GLN A 15 13.65 7.76 4.77
CA GLN A 15 12.86 7.07 5.79
C GLN A 15 13.35 7.40 7.20
N CYS A 16 14.66 7.37 7.44
CA CYS A 16 15.23 7.72 8.73
C CYS A 16 14.91 9.17 9.14
N ALA A 17 15.03 10.12 8.20
CA ALA A 17 14.70 11.53 8.46
C ALA A 17 13.21 11.72 8.80
N LEU A 18 12.31 11.05 8.06
CA LEU A 18 10.87 11.07 8.34
C LEU A 18 10.54 10.50 9.72
N VAL A 19 11.11 9.33 10.06
CA VAL A 19 10.91 8.69 11.37
C VAL A 19 11.43 9.57 12.50
N LEU A 20 12.62 10.17 12.33
CA LEU A 20 13.20 11.05 13.33
C LEU A 20 12.35 12.31 13.55
N GLY A 21 11.89 12.94 12.47
CA GLY A 21 11.00 14.11 12.56
C GLY A 21 9.67 13.79 13.27
N LEU A 22 9.07 12.63 12.93
CA LEU A 22 7.86 12.15 13.60
C LEU A 22 8.09 11.81 15.07
N ALA A 23 9.23 11.20 15.42
CA ALA A 23 9.59 10.87 16.78
C ALA A 23 9.80 12.10 17.67
N ILE A 24 10.34 13.19 17.12
CA ILE A 24 10.55 14.46 17.85
C ILE A 24 9.22 15.21 18.06
N THR A 25 8.30 15.12 17.10
CA THR A 25 7.08 15.94 17.08
C THR A 25 5.88 15.27 17.76
N SER A 26 5.86 13.94 17.86
CA SER A 26 4.66 13.18 18.28
C SER A 26 4.87 12.40 19.57
N THR A 27 3.80 12.27 20.36
CA THR A 27 3.75 11.32 21.47
C THR A 27 3.82 9.88 20.93
N PHE A 28 4.69 9.04 21.51
CA PHE A 28 4.87 7.63 21.14
C PHE A 28 3.53 6.88 20.99
N GLU A 29 2.59 7.13 21.90
CA GLU A 29 1.24 6.56 21.87
C GLU A 29 0.51 6.80 20.55
N ARG A 30 0.46 8.05 20.05
CA ARG A 30 -0.22 8.38 18.79
C ARG A 30 0.43 7.70 17.59
N LEU A 31 1.76 7.60 17.60
CA LEU A 31 2.52 6.94 16.55
C LEU A 31 2.24 5.43 16.51
N ALA A 32 2.17 4.79 17.68
CA ALA A 32 1.85 3.38 17.81
C ALA A 32 0.42 3.06 17.35
N ILE A 33 -0.55 3.89 17.71
CA ILE A 33 -1.95 3.73 17.27
C ILE A 33 -2.05 3.85 15.75
N LEU A 34 -1.42 4.89 15.16
CA LEU A 34 -1.40 5.06 13.70
C LEU A 34 -0.73 3.89 12.97
N ALA A 35 0.39 3.38 13.50
CA ALA A 35 1.08 2.23 12.92
C ALA A 35 0.21 0.96 12.95
N ASN A 36 -0.49 0.71 14.06
CA ASN A 36 -1.42 -0.41 14.17
C ASN A 36 -2.61 -0.25 13.22
N LEU A 37 -3.20 0.94 13.14
CA LEU A 37 -4.28 1.24 12.20
C LEU A 37 -3.84 0.98 10.75
N ALA A 38 -2.68 1.51 10.35
CA ALA A 38 -2.13 1.31 9.02
C ALA A 38 -1.88 -0.19 8.72
N THR A 39 -1.36 -0.91 9.70
CA THR A 39 -1.11 -2.36 9.60
C THR A 39 -2.43 -3.11 9.41
N LEU A 40 -3.45 -2.83 10.21
CA LEU A 40 -4.78 -3.45 10.09
C LEU A 40 -5.41 -3.19 8.72
N VAL A 41 -5.36 -1.95 8.23
CA VAL A 41 -5.86 -1.59 6.88
C VAL A 41 -5.08 -2.33 5.79
N MET A 42 -3.75 -2.40 5.91
CA MET A 42 -2.91 -3.16 4.97
C MET A 42 -3.28 -4.64 4.95
N TYR A 43 -3.49 -5.25 6.12
CA TYR A 43 -3.94 -6.64 6.23
C TYR A 43 -5.32 -6.84 5.60
N ALA A 44 -6.26 -5.92 5.83
CA ALA A 44 -7.58 -5.95 5.17
C ALA A 44 -7.45 -5.89 3.65
N MET A 45 -6.64 -4.98 3.11
CA MET A 45 -6.40 -4.88 1.66
C MET A 45 -5.75 -6.14 1.10
N CYS A 46 -4.82 -6.75 1.83
CA CYS A 46 -4.19 -8.01 1.44
C CYS A 46 -5.22 -9.17 1.41
N CYS A 47 -6.07 -9.27 2.43
CA CYS A 47 -7.16 -10.25 2.47
C CYS A 47 -8.15 -10.04 1.31
N LEU A 48 -8.49 -8.79 0.99
CA LEU A 48 -9.35 -8.45 -0.14
C LEU A 48 -8.68 -8.77 -1.49
N ALA A 49 -7.39 -8.50 -1.62
CA ALA A 49 -6.61 -8.81 -2.82
C ALA A 49 -6.53 -10.32 -3.05
N THR A 50 -6.26 -11.10 -2.00
CA THR A 50 -6.26 -12.57 -2.09
C THR A 50 -7.66 -13.11 -2.42
N TRP A 51 -8.72 -12.54 -1.84
CA TRP A 51 -10.09 -12.86 -2.21
C TRP A 51 -10.39 -12.58 -3.70
N GLN A 52 -10.00 -11.39 -4.19
CA GLN A 52 -10.14 -11.01 -5.60
C GLN A 52 -9.35 -11.93 -6.53
N LEU A 53 -8.11 -12.28 -6.17
CA LEU A 53 -7.24 -13.15 -6.96
C LEU A 53 -7.83 -14.57 -7.07
N ARG A 54 -8.44 -15.05 -5.97
CA ARG A 54 -9.18 -16.32 -5.94
C ARG A 54 -10.47 -16.27 -6.73
N ARG A 55 -11.23 -15.17 -6.66
CA ARG A 55 -12.46 -14.97 -7.48
C ARG A 55 -12.15 -14.96 -8.97
N ARG A 56 -11.01 -14.42 -9.38
CA ARG A 56 -10.57 -14.37 -10.77
C ARG A 56 -9.87 -15.65 -11.25
N ASP A 57 -9.83 -16.70 -10.41
CA ASP A 57 -9.11 -17.97 -10.65
C ASP A 57 -7.70 -17.77 -11.25
N VAL A 58 -6.99 -16.74 -10.78
CA VAL A 58 -5.63 -16.44 -11.25
C VAL A 58 -4.69 -17.42 -10.58
N ARG A 59 -4.47 -18.57 -11.24
CA ARG A 59 -3.48 -19.56 -10.84
C ARG A 59 -2.13 -19.15 -11.41
N GLY A 60 -1.18 -18.79 -10.55
CA GLY A 60 0.22 -18.71 -10.96
C GLY A 60 0.70 -20.11 -11.36
N GLY A 61 1.44 -20.24 -12.46
CA GLY A 61 1.83 -21.51 -13.08
C GLY A 61 2.75 -22.44 -12.27
N GLY A 62 2.83 -22.29 -10.94
CA GLY A 62 3.58 -23.15 -10.03
C GLY A 62 2.69 -24.12 -9.25
N ILE A 63 3.32 -25.06 -8.54
CA ILE A 63 2.66 -26.05 -7.66
C ILE A 63 1.78 -25.32 -6.62
N PRO A 64 0.45 -25.50 -6.64
CA PRO A 64 -0.45 -24.76 -5.75
C PRO A 64 -0.30 -25.26 -4.31
N PHE A 65 0.08 -24.35 -3.41
CA PHE A 65 0.09 -24.59 -1.96
C PHE A 65 -1.37 -24.81 -1.51
N LYS A 66 -1.76 -26.08 -1.30
CA LYS A 66 -3.12 -26.47 -0.90
C LYS A 66 -3.33 -26.20 0.58
N VAL A 67 -3.80 -25.00 0.90
CA VAL A 67 -4.38 -24.71 2.22
C VAL A 67 -5.74 -25.42 2.31
N PRO A 68 -6.05 -26.16 3.39
CA PRO A 68 -7.26 -26.97 3.47
C PRO A 68 -8.57 -26.15 3.59
N ALA A 69 -8.51 -24.88 4.01
CA ALA A 69 -9.69 -24.00 4.10
C ALA A 69 -9.39 -22.53 3.76
N PRO A 70 -8.96 -22.22 2.51
CA PRO A 70 -8.39 -20.92 2.16
C PRO A 70 -9.44 -19.80 2.14
N THR A 71 -10.72 -20.12 1.89
CA THR A 71 -11.83 -19.16 1.94
C THR A 71 -12.17 -18.75 3.37
N LEU A 72 -12.19 -19.72 4.29
CA LEU A 72 -12.62 -19.50 5.67
C LEU A 72 -11.65 -18.58 6.42
N VAL A 73 -10.34 -18.79 6.22
CA VAL A 73 -9.28 -17.95 6.81
C VAL A 73 -9.40 -16.50 6.36
N VAL A 74 -9.66 -16.25 5.07
CA VAL A 74 -9.79 -14.88 4.54
C VAL A 74 -11.06 -14.19 5.07
N VAL A 75 -12.18 -14.91 5.14
CA VAL A 75 -13.43 -14.34 5.68
C VAL A 75 -13.29 -14.01 7.17
N LEU A 76 -12.72 -14.93 7.95
CA LEU A 76 -12.45 -14.69 9.38
C LEU A 76 -11.48 -13.52 9.58
N ALA A 77 -10.42 -13.43 8.78
CA ALA A 77 -9.49 -12.31 8.84
C ALA A 77 -10.19 -10.98 8.54
N CYS A 78 -10.99 -10.90 7.47
CA CYS A 78 -11.75 -9.70 7.13
C CYS A 78 -12.74 -9.31 8.24
N LEU A 79 -13.42 -10.28 8.86
CA LEU A 79 -14.36 -10.03 9.95
C LEU A 79 -13.65 -9.47 11.20
N VAL A 80 -12.54 -10.09 11.62
CA VAL A 80 -11.77 -9.64 12.78
C VAL A 80 -11.18 -8.25 12.53
N ILE A 81 -10.62 -8.02 11.35
CA ILE A 81 -10.04 -6.72 10.99
C ILE A 81 -11.13 -5.65 10.95
N GLY A 82 -12.28 -5.92 10.30
CA GLY A 82 -13.40 -4.99 10.25
C GLY A 82 -13.97 -4.68 11.64
N TRP A 83 -14.05 -5.67 12.52
CA TRP A 83 -14.45 -5.49 13.91
C TRP A 83 -13.49 -4.55 14.64
N ILE A 84 -12.18 -4.79 14.56
CA ILE A 84 -11.17 -3.96 15.24
C ILE A 84 -11.19 -2.53 14.69
N LEU A 85 -11.38 -2.34 13.37
CA LEU A 85 -11.49 -1.01 12.76
C LEU A 85 -12.67 -0.19 13.31
N THR A 86 -13.71 -0.85 13.81
CA THR A 86 -14.89 -0.17 14.39
C THR A 86 -14.57 0.46 15.75
N SER A 87 -13.53 -0.01 16.45
CA SER A 87 -13.07 0.56 17.73
C SER A 87 -12.10 1.74 17.59
N VAL A 88 -11.73 2.12 16.37
CA VAL A 88 -10.75 3.19 16.07
C VAL A 88 -11.42 4.56 16.15
N THR A 89 -10.74 5.55 16.73
CA THR A 89 -11.33 6.88 16.92
C THR A 89 -11.35 7.71 15.63
N LEU A 90 -12.29 8.65 15.51
CA LEU A 90 -12.39 9.54 14.33
C LEU A 90 -11.14 10.39 14.11
N ALA A 91 -10.43 10.75 15.19
CA ALA A 91 -9.19 11.51 15.10
C ALA A 91 -8.06 10.71 14.43
N GLU A 92 -7.96 9.41 14.73
CA GLU A 92 -6.98 8.50 14.10
C GLU A 92 -7.30 8.28 12.63
N TRP A 93 -8.59 8.12 12.30
CA TRP A 93 -9.06 8.07 10.92
C TRP A 93 -8.70 9.33 10.14
N GLY A 94 -8.87 10.51 10.75
CA GLY A 94 -8.50 11.79 10.13
C GLY A 94 -7.00 11.89 9.84
N ALA A 95 -6.16 11.52 10.81
CA ALA A 95 -4.70 11.51 10.64
C ALA A 95 -4.24 10.49 9.57
N PHE A 96 -4.82 9.29 9.57
CA PHE A 96 -4.54 8.27 8.56
C PHE A 96 -4.98 8.70 7.15
N ALA A 97 -6.18 9.27 7.02
CA ALA A 97 -6.69 9.79 5.76
C ALA A 97 -5.82 10.93 5.23
N LEU A 98 -5.41 11.87 6.08
CA LEU A 98 -4.52 12.97 5.71
C LEU A 98 -3.16 12.44 5.19
N ALA A 99 -2.56 11.50 5.91
CA ALA A 99 -1.31 10.86 5.48
C ALA A 99 -1.48 10.15 4.12
N GLY A 100 -2.59 9.44 3.92
CA GLY A 100 -2.93 8.80 2.65
C GLY A 100 -3.12 9.79 1.51
N VAL A 101 -3.82 10.90 1.74
CA VAL A 101 -4.01 11.97 0.75
C VAL A 101 -2.67 12.61 0.38
N LEU A 102 -1.82 12.94 1.36
CA LEU A 102 -0.49 13.48 1.11
C LEU A 102 0.37 12.53 0.29
N ALA A 103 0.40 11.24 0.65
CA ALA A 103 1.13 10.23 -0.09
C ALA A 103 0.61 10.09 -1.53
N THR A 104 -0.71 10.08 -1.71
CA THR A 104 -1.36 9.98 -3.02
C THR A 104 -1.09 11.23 -3.87
N ALA A 105 -1.16 12.42 -3.28
CA ALA A 105 -0.83 13.67 -3.94
C ALA A 105 0.64 13.67 -4.36
N LEU A 106 1.58 13.39 -3.46
CA LEU A 106 3.01 13.30 -3.79
C LEU A 106 3.26 12.29 -4.93
N PHE A 107 2.58 11.16 -4.90
CA PHE A 107 2.66 10.17 -5.96
C PHE A 107 2.11 10.67 -7.29
N ALA A 108 0.95 11.35 -7.29
CA ALA A 108 0.36 11.95 -8.49
C ALA A 108 1.24 13.09 -9.06
N LEU A 109 1.79 13.95 -8.20
CA LEU A 109 2.72 15.00 -8.60
C LEU A 109 4.03 14.43 -9.16
N ARG A 110 4.51 13.29 -8.62
CA ARG A 110 5.69 12.58 -9.13
C ARG A 110 5.40 11.78 -10.39
N ARG A 111 4.20 11.25 -10.55
CA ARG A 111 3.69 10.72 -11.81
C ARG A 111 3.38 11.89 -12.75
N ARG A 112 4.43 12.59 -13.21
CA ARG A 112 4.27 13.48 -14.36
C ARG A 112 3.77 12.64 -15.54
N PRO A 113 2.60 12.93 -16.12
CA PRO A 113 2.19 12.37 -17.40
C PRO A 113 3.02 13.09 -18.48
N GLY A 114 4.26 12.66 -18.66
CA GLY A 114 5.16 13.19 -19.68
C GLY A 114 5.88 12.03 -20.35
N ALA A 115 5.73 11.91 -21.67
CA ALA A 115 6.39 10.96 -22.56
C ALA A 115 5.76 9.56 -22.75
N GLY A 116 4.42 9.47 -22.85
CA GLY A 116 3.76 8.24 -23.33
C GLY A 116 2.62 8.44 -24.34
N ALA A 117 1.98 9.61 -24.37
CA ALA A 117 0.76 9.81 -25.15
C ALA A 117 0.95 10.50 -26.51
N THR A 118 2.17 10.96 -26.86
CA THR A 118 2.40 11.72 -28.11
C THR A 118 3.12 10.91 -29.20
N ALA A 119 3.57 9.68 -28.91
CA ALA A 119 4.26 8.83 -29.90
C ALA A 119 3.34 7.79 -30.59
N ALA A 120 2.09 7.63 -30.13
CA ALA A 120 1.15 6.66 -30.70
C ALA A 120 0.36 7.20 -31.91
N ASP A 121 0.56 8.46 -32.30
CA ASP A 121 -0.22 9.14 -33.36
C ASP A 121 0.64 9.64 -34.54
N ALA A 122 1.88 9.18 -34.67
CA ALA A 122 2.82 9.62 -35.71
C ALA A 122 3.42 8.45 -36.51
N GLY A 123 2.60 7.47 -36.89
CA GLY A 123 3.11 6.25 -37.55
C GLY A 123 2.13 5.42 -38.38
N SER A 124 1.03 5.97 -38.88
CA SER A 124 0.37 5.41 -40.08
C SER A 124 -0.53 6.47 -40.71
N PRO A 125 -0.18 6.98 -41.90
CA PRO A 125 -0.92 6.55 -43.07
C PRO A 125 -0.08 6.37 -44.36
N VAL A 126 -0.50 5.37 -45.14
CA VAL A 126 -0.50 5.30 -46.63
C VAL A 126 0.86 5.19 -47.35
N ALA A 127 1.20 3.98 -47.80
CA ALA A 127 1.12 3.56 -49.22
C ALA A 127 1.55 2.09 -49.34
#